data_AF-A0AA36HXR8-F1
#
_entry.id   AF-A0AA36HXR8-F1
#
_cell.length_a   1.000
_cell.length_b   1.000
_cell.length_c   1.000
_cell.angle_alpha   90.00
_cell.angle_beta   90.00
_cell.angle_gamma   90.00
#
_symmetry.space_group_name_H-M   'P 1'
#
loop_
_entity.id
_entity.type
_entity.pdbx_description
1 polymer ?
#
loop_
_entity_poly.entity_id
_entity_poly.type
_entity_poly.pdbx_seq_one_letter_code
_entity_poly.pdbx_strand_id
1 'polypeptide(L)'
;MALAFRNTLALVMLWLLPPQSVAGPGYLACYYGCLGVCFTAGVAAAGICPPAGLSGAAACTSGCAAACTPTLLACFSEDTRVQVLNGTGVAVVPLSAVAPGQRLWSFYQSKPLAVKVLENQRLQGNFSFVELVVVSGDQRFSLAITESHNMPRLRRSAPELREAHLEVATAEELRVGDIVATGVSRLGFGVVSELRRMQKSVKHVLTTETGSVVANNILSSTICDGRDDIYNRSSWLVTLNQWQALHEERLKQM
;
A
#
# COMPACT_ATOMS: atom_id res chain seq x y z
N MET A 1 -54.24 -2.32 -1.46
CA MET A 1 -53.21 -2.53 -0.42
C MET A 1 -51.95 -3.26 -0.92
N ALA A 2 -52.03 -4.23 -1.84
CA ALA A 2 -50.83 -4.95 -2.34
C ALA A 2 -49.83 -4.10 -3.15
N LEU A 3 -50.27 -3.01 -3.79
CA LEU A 3 -49.39 -2.09 -4.56
C LEU A 3 -48.52 -1.19 -3.69
N ALA A 4 -48.92 -0.89 -2.45
CA ALA A 4 -48.15 -0.05 -1.53
C ALA A 4 -46.92 -0.77 -0.95
N PHE A 5 -46.96 -2.10 -0.86
CA PHE A 5 -45.86 -2.91 -0.30
C PHE A 5 -44.72 -3.18 -1.29
N ARG A 6 -44.99 -3.13 -2.61
CA ARG A 6 -43.96 -3.32 -3.64
C ARG A 6 -43.04 -2.09 -3.78
N ASN A 7 -43.57 -0.88 -3.62
CA ASN A 7 -42.78 0.35 -3.77
C ASN A 7 -41.88 0.62 -2.56
N THR A 8 -42.25 0.20 -1.35
CA THR A 8 -41.39 0.36 -0.15
C THR A 8 -40.15 -0.52 -0.20
N LEU A 9 -40.24 -1.73 -0.77
CA LEU A 9 -39.10 -2.66 -0.83
C LEU A 9 -38.02 -2.21 -1.82
N ALA A 10 -38.41 -1.58 -2.93
CA ALA A 10 -37.48 -1.00 -3.90
C ALA A 10 -36.77 0.27 -3.35
N LEU A 11 -37.47 1.07 -2.55
CA LEU A 11 -36.89 2.26 -1.92
C LEU A 11 -35.85 1.89 -0.85
N VAL A 12 -36.10 0.86 -0.02
CA VAL A 12 -35.13 0.41 1.00
C VAL A 12 -33.84 -0.14 0.38
N MET A 13 -33.93 -0.86 -0.75
CA MET A 13 -32.75 -1.33 -1.50
C MET A 13 -31.86 -0.18 -2.01
N LEU A 14 -32.45 0.96 -2.39
CA LEU A 14 -31.70 2.10 -2.92
C LEU A 14 -30.91 2.85 -1.83
N TRP A 15 -31.37 2.83 -0.58
CA TRP A 15 -30.70 3.45 0.57
C TRP A 15 -29.57 2.59 1.17
N LEU A 16 -29.51 1.30 0.83
CA LEU A 16 -28.45 0.39 1.25
C LEU A 16 -27.23 0.39 0.29
N LEU A 17 -27.30 1.15 -0.81
CA LEU A 17 -26.15 1.33 -1.67
C LEU A 17 -25.14 2.21 -0.95
N PRO A 18 -23.89 1.74 -0.73
CA PRO A 18 -22.86 2.58 -0.15
C PRO A 18 -22.68 3.82 -1.05
N PRO A 19 -22.36 4.99 -0.47
CA PRO A 19 -22.15 6.20 -1.25
C PRO A 19 -21.09 5.93 -2.33
N GLN A 20 -21.52 5.98 -3.60
CA GLN A 20 -20.68 5.64 -4.77
C GLN A 20 -19.52 6.62 -4.98
N SER A 21 -19.40 7.66 -4.16
CA SER A 21 -18.47 8.78 -4.37
C SER A 21 -17.03 8.51 -3.96
N VAL A 22 -16.70 7.35 -3.38
CA VAL A 22 -15.35 7.14 -2.76
C VAL A 22 -14.64 5.88 -3.24
N ALA A 23 -15.29 5.01 -4.01
CA ALA A 23 -14.74 3.69 -4.31
C ALA A 23 -14.50 3.51 -5.82
N GLY A 24 -13.24 3.29 -6.21
CA GLY A 24 -12.84 3.08 -7.60
C GLY A 24 -13.48 1.84 -8.24
N PRO A 25 -13.35 1.63 -9.57
CA PRO A 25 -14.06 0.56 -10.30
C PRO A 25 -13.78 -0.86 -9.76
N GLY A 26 -12.61 -1.10 -9.15
CA GLY A 26 -12.27 -2.38 -8.53
C GLY A 26 -13.03 -2.68 -7.23
N TYR A 27 -13.53 -1.65 -6.53
CA TYR A 27 -14.27 -1.84 -5.27
C TYR A 27 -15.53 -2.67 -5.48
N LEU A 28 -16.30 -2.43 -6.53
CA LEU A 28 -17.54 -3.16 -6.77
C LEU A 28 -17.27 -4.66 -6.99
N ALA A 29 -16.25 -5.00 -7.79
CA ALA A 29 -15.89 -6.39 -8.03
C ALA A 29 -15.44 -7.10 -6.73
N CYS A 30 -14.57 -6.46 -5.93
CA CYS A 30 -14.15 -6.99 -4.64
C CYS A 30 -15.34 -7.12 -3.67
N TYR A 31 -16.12 -6.04 -3.53
CA TYR A 31 -17.22 -5.94 -2.58
C TYR A 31 -18.28 -6.98 -2.89
N TYR A 32 -18.76 -7.06 -4.14
CA TYR A 32 -19.75 -8.06 -4.53
C TYR A 32 -19.21 -9.48 -4.51
N GLY A 33 -17.93 -9.70 -4.84
CA GLY A 33 -17.28 -11.01 -4.69
C GLY A 33 -17.28 -11.47 -3.24
N CYS A 34 -16.86 -10.60 -2.32
CA CYS A 34 -16.89 -10.86 -0.89
C CYS A 34 -18.32 -11.09 -0.36
N LEU A 35 -19.29 -10.26 -0.79
CA LEU A 35 -20.69 -10.46 -0.45
C LEU A 35 -21.22 -11.82 -0.93
N GLY A 36 -20.83 -12.26 -2.12
CA GLY A 36 -21.20 -13.58 -2.63
C GLY A 36 -20.79 -14.72 -1.70
N VAL A 37 -19.58 -14.65 -1.14
CA VAL A 37 -19.09 -15.61 -0.13
C VAL A 37 -19.89 -15.52 1.16
N CYS A 38 -20.18 -14.30 1.63
CA CYS A 38 -21.02 -14.08 2.82
C CYS A 38 -22.40 -14.74 2.71
N PHE A 39 -23.08 -14.55 1.57
CA PHE A 39 -24.41 -15.12 1.37
C PHE A 39 -24.39 -16.63 1.16
N THR A 40 -23.40 -17.18 0.47
CA THR A 40 -23.30 -18.64 0.27
C THR A 40 -22.92 -19.39 1.55
N ALA A 41 -22.01 -18.85 2.36
CA ALA A 41 -21.66 -19.42 3.66
C ALA A 41 -22.85 -19.42 4.65
N GLY A 42 -23.66 -18.36 4.63
CA GLY A 42 -24.87 -18.29 5.45
C GLY A 42 -25.93 -19.34 5.11
N VAL A 43 -26.10 -19.67 3.82
CA VAL A 43 -27.05 -20.70 3.37
C VAL A 43 -26.58 -22.11 3.76
N ALA A 44 -25.27 -22.37 3.74
CA ALA A 44 -24.71 -23.65 4.18
C ALA A 44 -24.85 -23.88 5.71
N ALA A 45 -24.81 -22.82 6.52
CA ALA A 45 -24.95 -22.89 7.97
C ALA A 45 -26.42 -22.94 8.47
N ALA A 46 -27.39 -22.64 7.59
CA ALA A 46 -28.81 -22.60 7.94
C ALA A 46 -29.45 -23.97 8.27
N GLY A 47 -28.70 -25.07 8.14
CA GLY A 47 -29.16 -26.41 8.52
C GLY A 47 -29.00 -26.75 10.01
N ILE A 48 -28.23 -25.98 10.79
CA ILE A 48 -27.80 -26.39 12.14
C ILE A 48 -28.04 -25.31 13.23
N CYS A 49 -28.34 -24.06 12.88
CA CYS A 49 -28.60 -23.01 13.88
C CYS A 49 -29.91 -22.24 13.63
N PRO A 50 -30.65 -21.86 14.71
CA PRO A 50 -31.86 -21.06 14.63
C PRO A 50 -31.55 -19.67 14.01
N PRO A 51 -32.57 -18.93 13.54
CA PRO A 51 -32.41 -17.71 12.75
C PRO A 51 -31.74 -16.59 13.57
N ALA A 52 -30.42 -16.63 13.66
CA ALA A 52 -29.59 -15.50 14.01
C ALA A 52 -29.76 -14.52 12.84
N GLY A 53 -30.64 -13.56 13.07
CA GLY A 53 -31.25 -12.71 12.05
C GLY A 53 -30.29 -11.82 11.27
N LEU A 54 -30.90 -10.84 10.60
CA LEU A 54 -30.31 -9.80 9.73
C LEU A 54 -28.97 -9.19 10.22
N SER A 55 -28.63 -9.30 11.50
CA SER A 55 -27.34 -8.94 12.10
C SER A 55 -26.12 -9.65 11.48
N GLY A 56 -26.23 -10.91 11.08
CA GLY A 56 -25.10 -11.64 10.47
C GLY A 56 -24.72 -11.10 9.08
N ALA A 57 -25.73 -10.78 8.27
CA ALA A 57 -25.53 -10.17 6.96
C ALA A 57 -24.95 -8.75 7.06
N ALA A 58 -25.35 -7.98 8.08
CA ALA A 58 -24.80 -6.65 8.34
C ALA A 58 -23.31 -6.68 8.74
N ALA A 59 -22.91 -7.64 9.59
CA ALA A 59 -21.49 -7.83 9.95
C ALA A 59 -20.64 -8.26 8.74
N CYS A 60 -21.16 -9.16 7.90
CA CYS A 60 -20.43 -9.63 6.73
C CYS A 60 -20.30 -8.56 5.64
N THR A 61 -21.39 -7.82 5.37
CA THR A 61 -21.38 -6.69 4.41
C THR A 61 -20.42 -5.58 4.83
N SER A 62 -20.41 -5.20 6.10
CA SER A 62 -19.46 -4.21 6.62
C SER A 62 -18.01 -4.70 6.58
N GLY A 63 -17.76 -5.98 6.85
CA GLY A 63 -16.45 -6.61 6.69
C GLY A 63 -15.96 -6.57 5.24
N CYS A 64 -16.82 -6.88 4.28
CA CYS A 64 -16.51 -6.80 2.86
C CYS A 64 -16.23 -5.37 2.40
N ALA A 65 -17.00 -4.39 2.86
CA ALA A 65 -16.75 -2.98 2.55
C ALA A 65 -15.36 -2.56 3.05
N ALA A 66 -15.02 -2.90 4.29
CA ALA A 66 -13.73 -2.57 4.90
C ALA A 66 -12.55 -3.29 4.23
N ALA A 67 -12.71 -4.56 3.85
CA ALA A 67 -11.70 -5.32 3.14
C ALA A 67 -11.45 -4.79 1.72
N CYS A 68 -12.51 -4.31 1.06
CA CYS A 68 -12.45 -3.85 -0.31
C CYS A 68 -12.16 -2.36 -0.45
N THR A 69 -12.18 -1.58 0.63
CA THR A 69 -11.83 -0.16 0.55
C THR A 69 -10.35 0.02 0.17
N PRO A 70 -10.04 0.75 -0.92
CA PRO A 70 -8.67 1.02 -1.36
C PRO A 70 -7.89 1.92 -0.40
N THR A 71 -8.47 2.31 0.72
CA THR A 71 -7.86 3.12 1.78
C THR A 71 -6.67 2.40 2.44
N LEU A 72 -6.63 1.06 2.41
CA LEU A 72 -5.58 0.29 3.09
C LEU A 72 -4.26 0.19 2.32
N LEU A 73 -4.26 0.46 1.01
CA LEU A 73 -3.06 0.31 0.19
C LEU A 73 -2.00 1.34 0.58
N ALA A 74 -0.79 0.87 0.91
CA ALA A 74 0.40 1.69 1.08
C ALA A 74 0.68 2.52 -0.17
N CYS A 75 0.70 3.85 -0.07
CA CYS A 75 0.83 4.70 -1.25
C CYS A 75 1.83 5.85 -1.05
N PHE A 76 2.24 6.41 -2.18
CA PHE A 76 3.07 7.59 -2.29
C PHE A 76 2.23 8.84 -2.58
N SER A 77 2.71 10.01 -2.19
CA SER A 77 2.05 11.28 -2.56
C SER A 77 2.39 11.70 -3.99
N GLU A 78 1.59 12.59 -4.59
CA GLU A 78 1.78 13.10 -5.96
C GLU A 78 3.12 13.85 -6.15
N ASP A 79 3.64 14.48 -5.09
CA ASP A 79 4.92 15.21 -5.11
C ASP A 79 6.16 14.30 -5.10
N THR A 80 5.95 12.98 -5.03
CA THR A 80 7.03 11.99 -5.00
C THR A 80 7.76 11.98 -6.33
N ARG A 81 9.09 12.00 -6.28
CA ARG A 81 9.96 11.91 -7.45
C ARG A 81 10.78 10.63 -7.39
N VAL A 82 10.97 10.01 -8.54
CA VAL A 82 11.77 8.80 -8.69
C VAL A 82 12.76 8.98 -9.82
N GLN A 83 13.80 8.14 -9.82
CA GLN A 83 14.78 8.13 -10.89
C GLN A 83 14.47 7.01 -11.87
N VAL A 84 14.06 7.39 -13.09
CA VAL A 84 13.80 6.46 -14.20
C VAL A 84 15.07 6.29 -15.02
N LEU A 85 15.44 5.04 -15.28
CA LEU A 85 16.48 4.72 -16.25
C LEU A 85 15.85 4.78 -17.66
N ASN A 86 16.31 5.72 -18.47
CA ASN A 86 16.03 5.75 -19.90
C ASN A 86 17.27 5.24 -20.65
N GLY A 87 17.11 4.75 -21.89
CA GLY A 87 18.24 4.18 -22.66
C GLY A 87 19.43 5.12 -22.86
N THR A 88 19.28 6.41 -22.52
CA THR A 88 20.31 7.46 -22.61
C THR A 88 20.85 7.93 -21.26
N GLY A 89 20.37 7.42 -20.13
CA GLY A 89 20.79 7.87 -18.79
C GLY A 89 19.74 7.72 -17.70
N VAL A 90 19.78 8.65 -16.74
CA VAL A 90 18.89 8.67 -15.56
C VAL A 90 18.16 10.00 -15.51
N ALA A 91 16.83 9.96 -15.43
CA ALA A 91 15.98 11.14 -15.34
C ALA A 91 15.19 11.15 -14.02
N VAL A 92 15.18 12.28 -13.32
CA VAL A 92 14.35 12.47 -12.11
C VAL A 92 12.97 12.97 -12.52
N VAL A 93 11.97 12.09 -12.48
CA VAL A 93 10.59 12.40 -12.90
C VAL A 93 9.63 12.37 -11.71
N PRO A 94 8.52 13.14 -11.75
CA PRO A 94 7.44 12.94 -10.79
C PRO A 94 6.82 11.55 -10.96
N LEU A 95 6.34 10.97 -9.87
CA LEU A 95 5.74 9.64 -9.85
C LEU A 95 4.50 9.56 -10.76
N SER A 96 3.79 10.66 -10.96
CA SER A 96 2.66 10.76 -11.91
C SER A 96 3.05 10.54 -13.37
N ALA A 97 4.32 10.73 -13.74
CA ALA A 97 4.82 10.50 -15.10
C ALA A 97 5.40 9.09 -15.30
N VAL A 98 5.42 8.26 -14.25
CA VAL A 98 5.97 6.91 -14.32
C VAL A 98 4.94 5.96 -14.93
N ALA A 99 5.34 5.26 -15.99
CA ALA A 99 4.50 4.29 -16.67
C ALA A 99 4.94 2.85 -16.39
N PRO A 100 4.01 1.87 -16.42
CA PRO A 100 4.35 0.46 -16.44
C PRO A 100 5.39 0.13 -17.53
N GLY A 101 6.33 -0.74 -17.21
CA GLY A 101 7.45 -1.14 -18.08
C GLY A 101 8.71 -0.29 -17.94
N GLN A 102 8.63 0.94 -17.37
CA GLN A 102 9.82 1.72 -17.06
C GLN A 102 10.64 1.07 -15.95
N ARG A 103 11.94 1.41 -15.86
CA ARG A 103 12.83 0.91 -14.81
C ARG A 103 13.18 2.02 -13.83
N LEU A 104 13.04 1.74 -12.55
CA LEU A 104 13.36 2.66 -11.45
C LEU A 104 14.57 2.17 -10.67
N TRP A 105 15.26 3.06 -9.96
CA TRP A 105 16.27 2.64 -9.02
C TRP A 105 15.67 2.07 -7.73
N SER A 106 16.26 0.98 -7.25
CA SER A 106 16.00 0.36 -5.96
C SER A 106 17.28 -0.27 -5.40
N PHE A 107 17.17 -0.91 -4.24
CA PHE A 107 18.22 -1.75 -3.65
C PHE A 107 17.72 -3.14 -3.32
N TYR A 108 18.61 -4.11 -3.48
CA TYR A 108 18.44 -5.47 -3.02
C TYR A 108 19.81 -6.03 -2.59
N GLN A 109 19.92 -6.51 -1.35
CA GLN A 109 21.17 -7.03 -0.79
C GLN A 109 22.33 -6.02 -0.92
N SER A 110 22.02 -4.76 -0.66
CA SER A 110 22.87 -3.58 -0.65
C SER A 110 23.49 -3.23 -1.99
N LYS A 111 22.96 -3.82 -3.06
CA LYS A 111 23.35 -3.53 -4.43
C LYS A 111 22.25 -2.68 -5.09
N PRO A 112 22.62 -1.59 -5.77
CA PRO A 112 21.66 -0.84 -6.56
C PRO A 112 21.16 -1.73 -7.71
N LEU A 113 19.85 -1.71 -7.94
CA LEU A 113 19.20 -2.50 -8.99
C LEU A 113 18.15 -1.65 -9.72
N ALA A 114 18.08 -1.81 -11.03
CA ALA A 114 17.05 -1.20 -11.86
C ALA A 114 15.83 -2.13 -11.94
N VAL A 115 14.72 -1.71 -11.35
CA VAL A 115 13.52 -2.53 -11.14
C VAL A 115 12.40 -2.11 -12.08
N LYS A 116 11.76 -3.08 -12.74
CA LYS A 116 10.62 -2.82 -13.64
C LYS A 116 9.39 -2.38 -12.84
N VAL A 117 8.72 -1.32 -13.31
CA VAL A 117 7.40 -0.91 -12.84
C VAL A 117 6.36 -1.84 -13.45
N LEU A 118 5.59 -2.51 -12.60
CA LEU A 118 4.48 -3.36 -13.03
C LEU A 118 3.21 -2.53 -13.17
N GLU A 119 3.01 -1.61 -12.23
CA GLU A 119 1.79 -0.84 -12.12
C GLU A 119 2.05 0.51 -11.43
N ASN A 120 1.31 1.53 -11.84
CA ASN A 120 1.27 2.83 -11.17
C ASN A 120 -0.14 3.41 -11.31
N GLN A 121 -0.98 3.24 -10.28
CA GLN A 121 -2.34 3.76 -10.28
C GLN A 121 -2.43 5.07 -9.51
N ARG A 122 -3.08 6.07 -10.10
CA ARG A 122 -3.44 7.32 -9.41
C ARG A 122 -4.83 7.21 -8.84
N LEU A 123 -4.96 7.45 -7.53
CA LEU A 123 -6.24 7.43 -6.82
C LEU A 123 -6.53 8.81 -6.22
N GLN A 124 -7.78 9.25 -6.37
CA GLN A 124 -8.28 10.48 -5.76
C GLN A 124 -9.15 10.13 -4.54
N GLY A 125 -9.10 10.95 -3.51
CA GLY A 125 -9.84 10.74 -2.26
C GLY A 125 -9.42 11.73 -1.19
N ASN A 126 -9.50 11.33 0.07
CA ASN A 126 -8.90 12.05 1.19
C ASN A 126 -8.10 11.04 2.00
N PHE A 127 -6.78 11.20 2.04
CA PHE A 127 -5.88 10.20 2.59
C PHE A 127 -4.95 10.82 3.63
N SER A 128 -4.77 10.11 4.74
CA SER A 128 -3.78 10.45 5.76
C SER A 128 -2.37 10.09 5.28
N PHE A 129 -1.48 11.07 5.33
CA PHE A 129 -0.07 10.95 5.00
C PHE A 129 0.81 11.28 6.19
N VAL A 130 1.97 10.64 6.25
CA VAL A 130 3.13 11.03 7.05
C VAL A 130 4.20 11.53 6.08
N GLU A 131 4.54 12.81 6.19
CA GLU A 131 5.74 13.38 5.59
C GLU A 131 6.92 13.14 6.54
N LEU A 132 7.89 12.35 6.09
CA LEU A 132 9.14 12.10 6.81
C LEU A 132 10.26 12.93 6.21
N VAL A 133 11.01 13.62 7.06
CA VAL A 133 12.20 14.39 6.65
C VAL A 133 13.45 13.73 7.19
N VAL A 134 14.31 13.29 6.30
CA VAL A 134 15.50 12.49 6.61
C VAL A 134 16.76 13.30 6.31
N VAL A 135 17.70 13.29 7.24
CA VAL A 135 19.00 13.94 7.11
C VAL A 135 20.09 12.87 6.96
N SER A 136 20.93 12.99 5.94
CA SER A 136 22.06 12.10 5.67
C SER A 136 23.27 12.94 5.24
N GLY A 137 24.23 13.10 6.14
CA GLY A 137 25.29 14.11 5.97
C GLY A 137 24.71 15.51 5.84
N ASP A 138 25.12 16.25 4.80
CA ASP A 138 24.62 17.60 4.50
C ASP A 138 23.33 17.60 3.64
N GLN A 139 22.79 16.42 3.32
CA GLN A 139 21.61 16.28 2.47
C GLN A 139 20.34 16.11 3.31
N ARG A 140 19.26 16.75 2.86
CA ARG A 140 17.93 16.66 3.45
C ARG A 140 16.94 16.15 2.40
N PHE A 141 16.23 15.09 2.73
CA PHE A 141 15.24 14.44 1.86
C PHE A 141 13.87 14.48 2.53
N SER A 142 12.80 14.64 1.75
CA SER A 142 11.43 14.55 2.25
C SER A 142 10.64 13.55 1.43
N LEU A 143 9.84 12.70 2.08
CA LEU A 143 8.95 11.76 1.41
C LEU A 143 7.61 11.74 2.15
N ALA A 144 6.51 11.94 1.42
CA ALA A 144 5.17 11.78 1.98
C ALA A 144 4.53 10.49 1.47
N ILE A 145 4.20 9.61 2.42
CA ILE A 145 3.60 8.29 2.23
C ILE A 145 2.39 8.11 3.16
N THR A 146 1.49 7.19 2.86
CA THR A 146 0.34 6.92 3.73
C THR A 146 0.78 6.35 5.09
N GLU A 147 -0.03 6.52 6.13
CA GLU A 147 0.28 6.04 7.49
C GLU A 147 0.60 4.53 7.55
N SER A 148 -0.12 3.72 6.78
CA SER A 148 0.08 2.26 6.66
C SER A 148 1.23 1.84 5.76
N HIS A 149 2.02 2.78 5.23
CA HIS A 149 3.04 2.47 4.24
C HIS A 149 4.26 1.79 4.87
N ASN A 150 4.65 0.64 4.32
CA ASN A 150 5.79 -0.14 4.81
C ASN A 150 7.13 0.54 4.45
N MET A 151 7.93 0.82 5.47
CA MET A 151 9.24 1.46 5.36
C MET A 151 10.33 0.57 5.94
N PRO A 152 11.46 0.40 5.24
CA PRO A 152 12.63 -0.21 5.84
C PRO A 152 13.28 0.77 6.83
N ARG A 153 13.35 0.36 8.10
CA ARG A 153 14.11 1.07 9.12
C ARG A 153 15.13 0.15 9.77
N LEU A 154 16.23 0.71 10.27
CA LEU A 154 17.21 -0.05 11.01
C LEU A 154 16.64 -0.47 12.37
N ARG A 155 16.83 -1.74 12.73
CA ARG A 155 16.54 -2.22 14.09
C ARG A 155 17.32 -1.41 15.11
N ARG A 156 16.65 -0.98 16.19
CA ARG A 156 17.29 -0.19 17.26
C ARG A 156 18.44 -0.91 17.95
N SER A 157 18.42 -2.24 17.96
CA SER A 157 19.46 -3.10 18.52
C SER A 157 20.54 -3.49 17.51
N ALA A 158 20.49 -2.96 16.28
CA ALA A 158 21.47 -3.31 15.26
C ALA A 158 22.87 -2.81 15.64
N PRO A 159 23.91 -3.66 15.61
CA PRO A 159 25.27 -3.24 15.91
C PRO A 159 25.89 -2.42 14.78
N GLU A 160 25.36 -2.52 13.56
CA GLU A 160 25.94 -1.91 12.37
C GLU A 160 24.86 -1.38 11.41
N LEU A 161 25.22 -0.37 10.62
CA LEU A 161 24.38 0.21 9.57
C LEU A 161 24.45 -0.67 8.31
N ARG A 162 23.67 -1.76 8.29
CA ARG A 162 23.58 -2.69 7.15
C ARG A 162 22.14 -3.06 6.83
N GLU A 163 21.87 -3.35 5.56
CA GLU A 163 20.54 -3.75 5.09
C GLU A 163 20.01 -5.01 5.78
N ALA A 164 20.89 -5.95 6.12
CA ALA A 164 20.53 -7.17 6.84
C ALA A 164 19.88 -6.91 8.21
N HIS A 165 20.03 -5.69 8.74
CA HIS A 165 19.43 -5.26 10.00
C HIS A 165 18.21 -4.36 9.82
N LEU A 166 17.74 -4.16 8.58
CA LEU A 166 16.49 -3.47 8.33
C LEU A 166 15.31 -4.38 8.69
N GLU A 167 14.36 -3.80 9.42
CA GLU A 167 13.04 -4.34 9.63
C GLU A 167 12.00 -3.50 8.88
N VAL A 168 10.85 -4.09 8.64
CA VAL A 168 9.68 -3.36 8.14
C VAL A 168 8.98 -2.71 9.32
N ALA A 169 8.71 -1.41 9.19
CA ALA A 169 7.83 -0.65 10.07
C ALA A 169 6.88 0.18 9.21
N THR A 170 5.66 0.42 9.69
CA THR A 170 4.76 1.34 8.98
C THR A 170 5.19 2.80 9.19
N ALA A 171 4.77 3.70 8.31
CA ALA A 171 5.08 5.12 8.44
C ALA A 171 4.56 5.72 9.75
N GLU A 172 3.43 5.24 10.28
CA GLU A 172 2.89 5.63 11.59
C GLU A 172 3.73 5.13 12.78
N GLU A 173 4.52 4.07 12.61
CA GLU A 173 5.41 3.50 13.62
C GLU A 173 6.79 4.16 13.65
N LEU A 174 7.15 4.91 12.60
CA LEU A 174 8.39 5.67 12.56
C LEU A 174 8.40 6.75 13.66
N ARG A 175 9.59 7.02 14.18
CA ARG A 175 9.84 8.08 15.17
C ARG A 175 11.00 8.95 14.72
N VAL A 176 11.02 10.19 15.17
CA VAL A 176 12.23 11.04 15.07
C VAL A 176 13.38 10.31 15.76
N GLY A 177 14.54 10.25 15.10
CA GLY A 177 15.70 9.49 15.53
C GLY A 177 15.81 8.08 14.95
N ASP A 178 14.74 7.52 14.37
CA ASP A 178 14.84 6.25 13.64
C ASP A 178 15.77 6.44 12.41
N ILE A 179 16.50 5.38 12.04
CA ILE A 179 17.42 5.39 10.90
C ILE A 179 16.76 4.64 9.73
N VAL A 180 16.72 5.27 8.57
CA VAL A 180 16.16 4.67 7.34
C VAL A 180 17.22 4.62 6.24
N ALA A 181 17.00 3.73 5.28
CA ALA A 181 17.87 3.59 4.12
C ALA A 181 17.66 4.73 3.11
N THR A 182 18.76 5.29 2.59
CA THR A 182 18.77 6.41 1.64
C THR A 182 19.72 6.14 0.47
N GLY A 183 19.70 7.01 -0.53
CA GLY A 183 20.65 6.99 -1.65
C GLY A 183 20.10 6.27 -2.89
N VAL A 184 20.86 6.37 -3.98
CA VAL A 184 20.46 5.86 -5.32
C VAL A 184 21.57 4.98 -5.90
N SER A 185 22.81 5.48 -5.96
CA SER A 185 23.94 4.73 -6.51
C SER A 185 24.60 3.82 -5.48
N ARG A 186 24.44 4.15 -4.19
CA ARG A 186 24.95 3.38 -3.04
C ARG A 186 23.93 3.48 -1.93
N LEU A 187 23.76 2.38 -1.19
CA LEU A 187 22.89 2.36 -0.03
C LEU A 187 23.56 3.18 1.08
N GLY A 188 22.93 4.29 1.44
CA GLY A 188 23.26 5.11 2.58
C GLY A 188 22.22 4.95 3.68
N PHE A 189 22.43 5.67 4.76
CA PHE A 189 21.49 5.75 5.86
C PHE A 189 21.30 7.21 6.28
N GLY A 190 20.09 7.55 6.70
CA GLY A 190 19.75 8.85 7.21
C GLY A 190 18.88 8.76 8.45
N VAL A 191 18.95 9.79 9.28
CA VAL A 191 18.15 9.90 10.50
C VAL A 191 16.87 10.66 10.19
N VAL A 192 15.74 10.11 10.62
CA VAL A 192 14.45 10.81 10.59
C VAL A 192 14.53 11.99 11.54
N SER A 193 14.56 13.20 11.00
CA SER A 193 14.67 14.46 11.75
C SER A 193 13.32 15.08 12.07
N GLU A 194 12.31 14.82 11.25
CA GLU A 194 10.97 15.39 11.37
C GLU A 194 9.92 14.43 10.83
N LEU A 195 8.74 14.43 11.45
CA LEU A 195 7.55 13.70 11.00
C LEU A 195 6.35 14.66 11.06
N ARG A 196 5.64 14.81 9.94
CA ARG A 196 4.46 15.67 9.85
C ARG A 196 3.28 14.87 9.33
N ARG A 197 2.16 14.92 10.05
CA ARG A 197 0.91 14.30 9.59
C ARG A 197 0.13 15.31 8.76
N MET A 198 -0.42 14.86 7.63
CA MET A 198 -1.18 15.72 6.73
C MET A 198 -2.25 14.93 5.98
N GLN A 199 -3.20 15.64 5.38
CA GLN A 199 -4.18 15.06 4.47
C GLN A 199 -3.84 15.48 3.04
N LYS A 200 -3.87 14.54 2.09
CA LYS A 200 -3.74 14.84 0.65
C LYS A 200 -4.87 14.18 -0.13
N SER A 201 -5.25 14.81 -1.24
CA SER A 201 -6.37 14.36 -2.07
C SER A 201 -6.01 13.33 -3.13
N VAL A 202 -4.72 13.07 -3.33
CA VAL A 202 -4.19 12.19 -4.38
C VAL A 202 -3.14 11.27 -3.77
N LYS A 203 -3.19 10.00 -4.15
CA LYS A 203 -2.15 9.01 -3.85
C LYS A 203 -1.82 8.16 -5.07
N HIS A 204 -0.59 7.64 -5.10
CA HIS A 204 -0.11 6.72 -6.13
C HIS A 204 0.18 5.35 -5.53
N VAL A 205 -0.45 4.33 -6.10
CA VAL A 205 -0.15 2.90 -5.84
C VAL A 205 0.87 2.48 -6.88
N LEU A 206 2.15 2.49 -6.50
CA LEU A 206 3.24 2.01 -7.34
C LEU A 206 3.53 0.56 -6.96
N THR A 207 3.73 -0.29 -7.97
CA THR A 207 4.14 -1.69 -7.81
C THR A 207 5.37 -1.96 -8.66
N THR A 208 6.46 -2.44 -8.06
CA THR A 208 7.68 -2.87 -8.78
C THR A 208 7.90 -4.36 -8.64
N GLU A 209 8.69 -4.94 -9.54
CA GLU A 209 9.00 -6.38 -9.53
C GLU A 209 9.67 -6.85 -8.24
N THR A 210 10.43 -5.99 -7.57
CA THR A 210 11.14 -6.34 -6.34
C THR A 210 10.38 -6.01 -5.06
N GLY A 211 9.29 -5.24 -5.14
CA GLY A 211 8.57 -4.74 -3.96
C GLY A 211 9.22 -3.52 -3.29
N SER A 212 10.15 -2.86 -3.97
CA SER A 212 10.91 -1.73 -3.43
C SER A 212 11.24 -0.68 -4.48
N VAL A 213 11.47 0.57 -4.04
CA VAL A 213 11.87 1.70 -4.88
C VAL A 213 12.64 2.74 -4.06
N VAL A 214 13.52 3.50 -4.70
CA VAL A 214 14.07 4.73 -4.13
C VAL A 214 13.21 5.92 -4.55
N ALA A 215 12.49 6.50 -3.60
CA ALA A 215 11.60 7.64 -3.79
C ALA A 215 12.15 8.86 -3.01
N ASN A 216 12.36 9.99 -3.68
CA ASN A 216 13.01 11.18 -3.11
C ASN A 216 14.34 10.87 -2.39
N ASN A 217 15.12 9.91 -2.91
CA ASN A 217 16.36 9.38 -2.33
C ASN A 217 16.20 8.60 -1.01
N ILE A 218 15.00 8.14 -0.69
CA ILE A 218 14.69 7.29 0.47
C ILE A 218 14.21 5.94 -0.04
N LEU A 219 14.79 4.85 0.46
CA LEU A 219 14.36 3.50 0.12
C LEU A 219 13.00 3.23 0.78
N SER A 220 12.03 2.81 -0.02
CA SER A 220 10.66 2.54 0.41
C SER A 220 10.18 1.22 -0.16
N SER A 221 9.20 0.61 0.50
CA SER A 221 8.48 -0.51 -0.09
C SER A 221 7.52 -0.02 -1.18
N THR A 222 7.17 -0.91 -2.10
CA THR A 222 6.01 -0.77 -2.99
C THR A 222 4.94 -1.81 -2.66
N ILE A 223 5.06 -2.48 -1.50
CA ILE A 223 4.17 -3.54 -1.04
C ILE A 223 3.03 -2.90 -0.26
N CYS A 224 1.81 -3.13 -0.73
CA CYS A 224 0.61 -2.46 -0.21
C CYS A 224 -0.10 -3.19 0.93
N ASP A 225 0.34 -4.38 1.30
CA ASP A 225 -0.33 -5.28 2.26
C ASP A 225 0.23 -5.17 3.69
N GLY A 226 0.47 -3.96 4.17
CA GLY A 226 1.04 -3.69 5.50
C GLY A 226 0.21 -4.16 6.72
N ARG A 227 -0.90 -4.87 6.51
CA ARG A 227 -1.72 -5.49 7.57
C ARG A 227 -1.55 -6.99 7.69
N ASP A 228 -0.87 -7.65 6.75
CA ASP A 228 -0.50 -9.03 6.99
C ASP A 228 0.54 -9.03 8.10
N ASP A 229 0.21 -9.68 9.22
CA ASP A 229 1.10 -9.82 10.39
C ASP A 229 2.48 -10.37 10.01
N ILE A 230 2.56 -11.04 8.85
CA ILE A 230 3.77 -11.58 8.25
C ILE A 230 4.81 -10.49 7.95
N TYR A 231 4.38 -9.25 7.69
CA TYR A 231 5.27 -8.13 7.37
C TYR A 231 5.61 -7.26 8.59
N ASN A 232 4.90 -7.38 9.70
CA ASN A 232 5.13 -6.55 10.86
C ASN A 232 6.45 -6.94 11.57
N ARG A 233 7.45 -6.03 11.59
CA ARG A 233 8.80 -6.22 12.18
C ARG A 233 9.58 -7.41 11.62
N SER A 234 9.14 -7.96 10.50
CA SER A 234 9.90 -8.98 9.80
C SER A 234 11.17 -8.35 9.22
N SER A 235 12.12 -9.20 8.86
CA SER A 235 13.31 -8.75 8.14
C SER A 235 12.90 -8.16 6.79
N TRP A 236 13.46 -7.00 6.44
CA TRP A 236 13.24 -6.35 5.15
C TRP A 236 13.49 -7.31 3.97
N LEU A 237 14.61 -8.04 4.00
CA LEU A 237 14.96 -8.99 2.95
C LEU A 237 13.97 -10.17 2.87
N VAL A 238 13.48 -10.65 4.02
CA VAL A 238 12.47 -11.72 4.04
C VAL A 238 11.18 -11.25 3.39
N THR A 239 10.75 -10.02 3.71
CA THR A 239 9.57 -9.39 3.10
C THR A 239 9.70 -9.28 1.58
N LEU A 240 10.83 -8.78 1.08
CA LEU A 240 11.06 -8.67 -0.36
C LEU A 240 11.07 -10.03 -1.06
N ASN A 241 11.71 -11.04 -0.45
CA ASN A 241 11.75 -12.39 -1.01
C ASN A 241 10.36 -13.03 -1.09
N GLN A 242 9.56 -12.87 -0.04
CA GLN A 242 8.19 -13.39 -0.02
C GLN A 242 7.32 -12.68 -1.06
N TRP A 243 7.43 -11.36 -1.18
CA TRP A 243 6.74 -10.59 -2.21
C TRP A 243 7.09 -11.10 -3.61
N GLN A 244 8.37 -11.27 -3.91
CA GLN A 244 8.83 -11.77 -5.20
C GLN A 244 8.31 -13.17 -5.48
N ALA A 245 8.38 -14.09 -4.51
CA ALA A 245 7.86 -15.45 -4.67
C ALA A 245 6.35 -15.48 -5.01
N LEU A 246 5.55 -14.61 -4.39
CA LEU A 246 4.11 -14.50 -4.67
C LEU A 246 3.81 -13.86 -6.04
N HIS A 247 4.73 -13.04 -6.56
CA HIS A 247 4.54 -12.28 -7.80
C HIS A 247 5.25 -12.87 -9.02
N GLU A 248 6.18 -13.81 -8.84
CA GLU A 248 6.84 -14.52 -9.94
C GLU A 248 5.86 -15.23 -10.88
N GLU A 249 4.78 -15.82 -10.34
CA GLU A 249 3.75 -16.46 -11.16
C GLU A 249 2.99 -15.44 -12.02
N ARG A 250 2.72 -14.26 -11.45
CA ARG A 250 2.05 -13.16 -12.16
C ARG A 250 2.94 -12.58 -13.24
N LEU A 251 4.24 -12.45 -12.97
CA LEU A 251 5.22 -11.97 -13.94
C LEU A 251 5.37 -12.90 -15.15
N LYS A 252 5.20 -14.22 -14.98
CA LYS A 252 5.24 -15.18 -16.08
C LYS A 252 4.03 -15.08 -17.03
N GLN A 253 2.95 -14.44 -16.61
CA GLN A 253 1.71 -14.31 -17.38
C GLN A 253 1.58 -12.99 -18.16
N MET A 254 2.51 -12.04 -17.94
CA MET A 254 2.54 -10.72 -18.60
C MET A 254 3.58 -10.68 -19.72
#